data_AF-L0F808-F1
#
_entry.id   AF-L0F808-F1
#
_cell.length_a   1.000
_cell.length_b   1.000
_cell.length_c   1.000
_cell.angle_alpha   90.00
_cell.angle_beta   90.00
_cell.angle_gamma   90.00
#
_symmetry.space_group_name_H-M   'P 1'
#
loop_
_entity.id
_entity.type
_entity.pdbx_description
1 polymer ?
#
loop_
_entity_poly.entity_id
_entity_poly.type
_entity_poly.pdbx_seq_one_letter_code
_entity_poly.pdbx_strand_id
1 'polypeptide(L)'
;MVQKLAKVLKGIDKISEFTAKSFSYIVLLIVALQAFEVVRRYILKSPTDWSWELATMLTGVSWMVGVAWVLKEGKHVRTDIIYGRLSKKWQAIIDIVFFGFIFTPFVGVLLWKTTQNAFFAWSIDERTFSMWGPPIAPSKTIFALSFFLLALQGIAKLLRDIIYVVKGEEV
;
A
#
# COMPACT_ATOMS: atom_id res chain seq x y z
N MET A 1 10.43 -12.72 -25.89
CA MET A 1 10.66 -12.71 -24.42
C MET A 1 10.17 -11.41 -23.77
N VAL A 2 10.63 -10.23 -24.22
CA VAL A 2 10.23 -8.92 -23.66
C VAL A 2 8.71 -8.70 -23.67
N GLN A 3 8.03 -8.99 -24.79
CA GLN A 3 6.57 -8.85 -24.88
C GLN A 3 5.80 -9.73 -23.88
N LYS A 4 6.29 -10.94 -23.58
CA LYS A 4 5.68 -11.81 -22.55
C LYS A 4 5.84 -11.18 -21.17
N LEU A 5 7.02 -10.66 -20.86
CA LEU A 5 7.31 -9.97 -19.61
C LEU A 5 6.47 -8.69 -19.47
N ALA A 6 6.36 -7.88 -20.53
CA ALA A 6 5.51 -6.70 -20.60
C ALA A 6 4.05 -7.02 -20.23
N LYS A 7 3.52 -8.14 -20.73
CA LYS A 7 2.15 -8.59 -20.42
C LYS A 7 1.99 -8.92 -18.94
N VAL A 8 2.98 -9.55 -18.32
CA VAL A 8 2.99 -9.83 -16.87
C VAL A 8 3.04 -8.53 -16.06
N LEU A 9 3.94 -7.61 -16.42
CA LEU A 9 4.09 -6.31 -15.74
C LEU A 9 2.79 -5.49 -15.79
N LYS A 10 2.12 -5.45 -16.95
CA LYS A 10 0.81 -4.82 -17.10
C LYS A 10 -0.28 -5.52 -16.28
N GLY A 11 -0.17 -6.83 -16.07
CA GLY A 11 -1.05 -7.59 -15.18
C GLY A 11 -0.90 -7.12 -13.73
N ILE A 12 0.34 -6.96 -13.25
CA ILE A 12 0.64 -6.44 -11.91
C ILE A 12 0.06 -5.02 -11.76
N ASP A 13 0.30 -4.13 -12.73
CA ASP A 13 -0.24 -2.77 -12.67
C ASP A 13 -1.77 -2.74 -12.57
N LYS A 14 -2.45 -3.59 -13.35
CA LYS A 14 -3.91 -3.69 -13.34
C LYS A 14 -4.43 -4.18 -11.99
N ILE A 15 -3.77 -5.15 -11.36
CA ILE A 15 -4.15 -5.63 -10.03
C ILE A 15 -3.97 -4.51 -9.00
N SER A 16 -2.82 -3.82 -9.01
CA SER A 16 -2.56 -2.67 -8.12
C SER A 16 -3.64 -1.58 -8.29
N GLU A 17 -3.94 -1.21 -9.53
CA GLU A 17 -4.92 -0.16 -9.85
C GLU A 17 -6.36 -0.58 -9.50
N PHE A 18 -6.76 -1.81 -9.83
CA PHE A 18 -8.08 -2.35 -9.50
C PHE A 18 -8.31 -2.38 -7.99
N THR A 19 -7.31 -2.86 -7.23
CA THR A 19 -7.41 -2.98 -5.78
C THR A 19 -7.54 -1.59 -5.15
N ALA A 20 -6.68 -0.63 -5.55
CA ALA A 20 -6.75 0.74 -5.06
C ALA A 20 -8.08 1.44 -5.39
N LYS A 21 -8.57 1.31 -6.63
CA LYS A 21 -9.86 1.89 -7.03
C LYS A 21 -11.02 1.29 -6.24
N SER A 22 -11.04 -0.02 -6.04
CA SER A 22 -12.10 -0.71 -5.29
C SER A 22 -12.15 -0.24 -3.84
N PHE A 23 -10.99 -0.06 -3.20
CA PHE A 23 -10.90 0.37 -1.80
C PHE A 23 -11.02 1.88 -1.62
N SER A 24 -10.91 2.69 -2.69
CA SER A 24 -11.04 4.15 -2.60
C SER A 24 -12.39 4.61 -2.03
N TYR A 25 -13.46 3.84 -2.26
CA TYR A 25 -14.80 4.12 -1.73
C TYR A 25 -14.91 3.99 -0.21
N ILE A 26 -13.95 3.33 0.46
CA ILE A 26 -13.91 3.27 1.93
C ILE A 26 -13.81 4.67 2.54
N VAL A 27 -13.19 5.62 1.83
CA VAL A 27 -13.10 7.01 2.27
C VAL A 27 -14.49 7.62 2.48
N LEU A 28 -15.48 7.28 1.65
CA LEU A 28 -16.85 7.75 1.82
C LEU A 28 -17.47 7.23 3.12
N LEU A 29 -17.21 5.96 3.47
CA LEU A 29 -17.65 5.38 4.74
C LEU A 29 -16.98 6.04 5.93
N ILE A 30 -15.67 6.34 5.84
CA ILE A 30 -14.94 7.06 6.89
C ILE A 30 -15.56 8.44 7.11
N VAL A 31 -15.83 9.20 6.04
CA VAL A 31 -16.47 10.52 6.13
C VAL A 31 -17.85 10.42 6.76
N ALA A 32 -18.67 9.44 6.37
CA ALA A 32 -19.99 9.21 6.95
C ALA A 32 -19.91 8.90 8.46
N LEU A 33 -18.96 8.05 8.88
CA LEU A 33 -18.74 7.72 10.29
C LEU A 33 -18.33 8.94 11.12
N GLN A 34 -17.45 9.78 10.58
CA GLN A 34 -17.02 11.01 11.26
C GLN A 34 -18.16 12.03 11.37
N ALA A 35 -18.94 12.23 10.29
CA ALA A 35 -20.11 13.10 10.33
C ALA A 35 -21.15 12.62 11.35
N PHE A 36 -21.41 11.31 11.38
CA PHE A 36 -22.28 10.67 12.35
C PHE A 36 -21.80 10.91 13.79
N GLU A 37 -20.51 10.70 14.08
CA GLU A 37 -19.95 10.89 15.41
C GLU A 37 -19.99 12.36 15.86
N VAL A 38 -19.75 13.31 14.94
CA VAL A 38 -19.89 14.75 15.23
C VAL A 38 -21.33 15.09 15.65
N VAL A 39 -22.34 14.59 14.94
CA VAL A 39 -23.75 14.80 15.30
C VAL A 39 -24.06 14.17 16.67
N ARG A 40 -23.67 12.91 16.88
CA ARG A 40 -23.89 12.18 18.14
C ARG A 40 -23.25 12.88 19.34
N ARG A 41 -22.01 13.34 19.19
CA ARG A 41 -21.23 13.95 20.26
C ARG A 41 -21.70 15.37 20.59
N TYR A 42 -21.86 16.22 19.58
CA TYR A 42 -22.06 17.66 19.81
C TYR A 42 -23.53 18.07 19.82
N ILE A 43 -24.40 17.38 19.07
CA ILE A 43 -25.84 17.69 19.02
C ILE A 43 -26.60 16.83 20.03
N LEU A 44 -26.42 15.51 19.94
CA LEU A 44 -27.17 14.56 20.77
C LEU A 44 -26.55 14.31 22.16
N LYS A 45 -25.35 14.85 22.42
CA LYS A 45 -24.61 14.68 23.68
C LYS A 45 -24.45 13.21 24.10
N SER A 46 -24.37 12.30 23.13
CA SER A 46 -24.27 10.85 23.33
C SER A 46 -23.20 10.28 22.40
N PRO A 47 -21.90 10.41 22.75
CA PRO A 47 -20.81 9.91 21.93
C PRO A 47 -20.87 8.39 21.78
N THR A 48 -20.23 7.85 20.73
CA THR A 48 -20.04 6.41 20.60
C THR A 48 -18.66 5.99 21.06
N ASP A 49 -18.54 4.75 21.52
CA ASP A 49 -17.28 4.10 21.91
C ASP A 49 -16.56 3.43 20.72
N TRP A 50 -17.28 3.15 19.63
CA TRP A 50 -16.78 2.37 18.49
C TRP A 50 -16.41 3.20 17.23
N SER A 51 -17.09 4.32 16.95
CA SER A 51 -17.00 4.98 15.63
C SER A 51 -15.60 5.47 15.30
N TRP A 52 -14.92 6.07 16.28
CA TRP A 52 -13.56 6.60 16.08
C TRP A 52 -12.56 5.49 15.75
N GLU A 53 -12.65 4.35 16.44
CA GLU A 53 -11.74 3.23 16.24
C GLU A 53 -11.99 2.54 14.90
N LEU A 54 -13.26 2.32 14.54
CA LEU A 54 -13.62 1.78 13.23
C LEU A 54 -13.09 2.70 12.10
N ALA A 55 -13.29 4.01 12.22
CA ALA A 55 -12.77 4.96 11.24
C ALA A 55 -11.25 4.92 11.15
N THR A 56 -10.55 4.73 12.27
CA THR A 56 -9.08 4.59 12.30
C THR A 56 -8.61 3.33 11.58
N MET A 57 -9.27 2.18 11.83
CA MET A 57 -8.97 0.91 11.16
C MET A 57 -9.22 1.02 9.65
N LEU A 58 -10.37 1.57 9.24
CA LEU A 58 -10.71 1.79 7.84
C LEU A 58 -9.74 2.76 7.15
N THR A 59 -9.30 3.79 7.86
CA THR A 59 -8.30 4.75 7.34
C THR A 59 -6.98 4.03 7.06
N GLY A 60 -6.47 3.25 8.02
CA GLY A 60 -5.26 2.46 7.82
C GLY A 60 -5.37 1.50 6.63
N VAL A 61 -6.49 0.78 6.53
CA VAL A 61 -6.79 -0.10 5.38
C VAL A 61 -6.79 0.66 4.06
N SER A 62 -7.50 1.79 3.98
CA SER A 62 -7.61 2.57 2.74
C SER A 62 -6.25 3.08 2.25
N TRP A 63 -5.37 3.50 3.16
CA TRP A 63 -4.02 3.96 2.85
C TRP A 63 -3.13 2.81 2.41
N MET A 64 -3.12 1.70 3.16
CA MET A 64 -2.26 0.57 2.87
C MET A 64 -2.57 -0.06 1.52
N VAL A 65 -3.84 -0.22 1.15
CA VAL A 65 -4.19 -0.78 -0.15
C VAL A 65 -3.71 0.10 -1.32
N GLY A 66 -3.61 1.42 -1.12
CA GLY A 66 -3.14 2.36 -2.13
C GLY A 66 -1.63 2.36 -2.39
N VAL A 67 -0.80 1.81 -1.49
CA VAL A 67 0.68 2.01 -1.54
C VAL A 67 1.33 1.45 -2.82
N ALA A 68 0.85 0.31 -3.32
CA ALA A 68 1.33 -0.28 -4.56
C ALA A 68 0.92 0.55 -5.79
N TRP A 69 -0.31 1.06 -5.80
CA TRP A 69 -0.79 1.92 -6.90
C TRP A 69 -0.04 3.26 -6.93
N VAL A 70 0.21 3.88 -5.78
CA VAL A 70 1.02 5.11 -5.70
C VAL A 70 2.44 4.88 -6.23
N LEU A 71 3.03 3.71 -5.98
CA LEU A 71 4.32 3.33 -6.55
C LEU A 71 4.25 3.16 -8.07
N LYS A 72 3.21 2.50 -8.58
CA LYS A 72 2.95 2.36 -10.02
C LYS A 72 2.86 3.72 -10.73
N GLU A 73 2.20 4.69 -10.11
CA GLU A 73 2.05 6.04 -10.64
C GLU A 73 3.27 6.94 -10.42
N GLY A 74 4.29 6.47 -9.68
CA GLY A 74 5.45 7.29 -9.33
C GLY A 74 5.13 8.48 -8.43
N LYS A 75 4.06 8.39 -7.63
CA LYS A 75 3.53 9.49 -6.80
C LYS A 75 3.92 9.41 -5.32
N HIS A 76 4.84 8.52 -4.96
CA HIS A 76 5.45 8.55 -3.62
C HIS A 76 6.23 9.86 -3.48
N VAL A 77 6.11 10.50 -2.32
CA VAL A 77 6.84 11.73 -2.04
C VAL A 77 8.33 11.45 -2.17
N ARG A 78 8.99 12.20 -3.05
CA ARG A 78 10.40 12.06 -3.38
C ARG A 78 11.05 13.44 -3.45
N THR A 79 12.29 13.52 -2.99
CA THR A 79 13.11 14.73 -3.11
C THR A 79 14.01 14.61 -4.33
N ASP A 80 13.67 15.29 -5.43
CA ASP A 80 14.27 15.08 -6.76
C ASP A 80 15.28 16.14 -7.21
N ILE A 81 16.00 16.79 -6.29
CA ILE A 81 16.92 17.90 -6.65
C ILE A 81 18.00 17.45 -7.63
N ILE A 82 18.65 16.31 -7.32
CA ILE A 82 19.72 15.75 -8.15
C ILE A 82 19.14 14.76 -9.17
N TYR A 83 18.27 13.85 -8.72
CA TYR A 83 17.68 12.80 -9.54
C TYR A 83 16.94 13.35 -10.78
N GLY A 84 16.18 14.44 -10.62
CA GLY A 84 15.43 15.06 -11.71
C GLY A 84 16.31 15.69 -12.81
N ARG A 85 17.59 15.96 -12.53
CA ARG A 85 18.56 16.51 -13.50
C ARG A 85 19.33 15.44 -14.26
N LEU A 86 19.24 14.18 -13.84
CA LEU A 86 19.95 13.08 -14.47
C LEU A 86 19.25 12.61 -15.75
N SER A 87 20.01 12.10 -16.71
CA SER A 87 19.44 11.40 -17.87
C SER A 87 18.63 10.17 -17.42
N LYS A 88 17.64 9.77 -18.23
CA LYS A 88 16.80 8.58 -17.97
C LYS A 88 17.60 7.31 -17.67
N LYS A 89 18.74 7.12 -18.35
CA LYS A 89 19.64 5.97 -18.10
C LYS A 89 20.23 6.00 -16.68
N TRP A 90 20.70 7.16 -16.22
CA TRP A 90 21.22 7.32 -14.87
C TRP A 90 20.12 7.22 -13.80
N GLN A 91 18.93 7.74 -14.08
CA GLN A 91 17.75 7.54 -13.22
C GLN A 91 17.43 6.05 -13.04
N ALA A 92 17.39 5.28 -14.13
CA ALA A 92 17.15 3.85 -14.09
C ALA A 92 18.26 3.09 -13.34
N ILE A 93 19.53 3.44 -13.53
CA ILE A 93 20.65 2.83 -12.79
C ILE A 93 20.52 3.07 -11.28
N ILE A 94 20.23 4.31 -10.87
CA ILE A 94 20.00 4.64 -9.46
C ILE A 94 18.80 3.85 -8.94
N ASP A 95 17.69 3.85 -9.66
CA ASP A 95 16.50 3.10 -9.25
C ASP A 95 16.81 1.60 -9.11
N ILE A 96 17.59 0.99 -10.00
CA ILE A 96 18.00 -0.42 -9.87
C ILE A 96 18.76 -0.67 -8.56
N VAL A 97 19.72 0.20 -8.22
CA VAL A 97 20.52 0.07 -7.00
C VAL A 97 19.64 0.25 -5.77
N PHE A 98 18.85 1.32 -5.70
CA PHE A 98 18.01 1.60 -4.54
C PHE A 98 16.84 0.61 -4.41
N PHE A 99 16.22 0.20 -5.52
CA PHE A 99 15.17 -0.82 -5.48
C PHE A 99 15.72 -2.19 -5.11
N GLY A 100 16.90 -2.55 -5.62
CA GLY A 100 17.54 -3.83 -5.31
C GLY A 100 18.02 -3.92 -3.87
N PHE A 101 18.81 -2.95 -3.41
CA PHE A 101 19.52 -3.04 -2.13
C PHE A 101 18.80 -2.41 -0.94
N ILE A 102 17.84 -1.51 -1.17
CA ILE A 102 17.13 -0.82 -0.07
C ILE A 102 15.66 -1.21 -0.07
N PHE A 103 14.94 -0.96 -1.16
CA PHE A 103 13.50 -1.22 -1.22
C PHE A 103 13.17 -2.70 -1.06
N THR A 104 13.84 -3.59 -1.81
CA THR A 104 13.53 -5.02 -1.80
C THR A 104 13.72 -5.67 -0.43
N PRO A 105 14.86 -5.51 0.28
CA PRO A 105 14.99 -6.06 1.62
C PRO A 105 14.04 -5.39 2.61
N PHE A 106 13.81 -4.08 2.50
CA PHE A 106 12.87 -3.36 3.37
C PHE A 106 11.44 -3.90 3.24
N VAL A 107 10.91 -3.94 2.01
CA VAL A 107 9.56 -4.46 1.75
C VAL A 107 9.48 -5.95 2.03
N GLY A 108 10.55 -6.71 1.79
CA GLY A 108 10.64 -8.12 2.15
C GLY A 108 10.47 -8.37 3.66
N VAL A 109 11.17 -7.60 4.49
CA VAL A 109 11.03 -7.68 5.96
C VAL A 109 9.63 -7.26 6.40
N LEU A 110 9.08 -6.18 5.83
CA LEU A 110 7.73 -5.73 6.15
C LEU A 110 6.68 -6.78 5.79
N LEU A 111 6.76 -7.37 4.60
CA LEU A 111 5.89 -8.45 4.18
C LEU A 111 6.00 -9.64 5.12
N TRP A 112 7.22 -10.06 5.48
CA TRP A 112 7.43 -11.18 6.39
C TRP A 112 6.82 -10.92 7.77
N LYS A 113 7.12 -9.77 8.39
CA LYS A 113 6.65 -9.43 9.74
C LYS A 113 5.16 -9.16 9.80
N THR A 114 4.60 -8.46 8.81
CA THR A 114 3.14 -8.22 8.75
C THR A 114 2.37 -9.52 8.53
N THR A 115 2.90 -10.43 7.71
CA THR A 115 2.30 -11.77 7.52
C THR A 115 2.32 -12.57 8.83
N GLN A 116 3.47 -12.63 9.52
CA GLN A 116 3.55 -13.30 10.84
C GLN A 116 2.57 -12.70 11.84
N ASN A 117 2.49 -11.37 11.90
CA ASN A 117 1.56 -10.67 12.79
C ASN A 117 0.10 -10.91 12.43
N ALA A 118 -0.24 -11.02 11.14
CA ALA A 118 -1.60 -11.34 10.71
C ALA A 118 -2.02 -12.75 11.15
N PHE A 119 -1.15 -13.76 10.94
CA PHE A 119 -1.41 -15.13 11.40
C PHE A 119 -1.52 -15.21 12.92
N PHE A 120 -0.63 -14.55 13.64
CA PHE A 120 -0.68 -14.51 15.08
C PHE A 120 -2.00 -13.90 15.58
N ALA A 121 -2.42 -12.78 14.99
CA ALA A 121 -3.67 -12.11 15.34
C ALA A 121 -4.91 -13.02 15.16
N TRP A 122 -4.96 -13.80 14.08
CA TRP A 122 -6.01 -14.80 13.89
C TRP A 122 -5.94 -15.93 14.90
N SER A 123 -4.73 -16.37 15.28
CA SER A 123 -4.55 -17.51 16.19
C SER A 123 -5.00 -17.25 17.63
N ILE A 124 -4.98 -15.99 18.06
CA ILE A 124 -5.35 -15.60 19.43
C ILE A 124 -6.66 -14.80 19.51
N ASP A 125 -7.40 -14.68 18.40
CA ASP A 125 -8.55 -13.77 18.25
C ASP A 125 -8.23 -12.36 18.79
N GLU A 126 -7.14 -11.79 18.28
CA GLU A 126 -6.61 -10.53 18.78
C GLU A 126 -7.64 -9.40 18.60
N ARG A 127 -7.90 -8.69 19.70
CA ARG A 127 -8.77 -7.53 19.77
C ARG A 127 -7.98 -6.29 20.12
N THR A 128 -8.50 -5.14 19.74
CA THR A 128 -7.92 -3.87 20.20
C THR A 128 -8.15 -3.68 21.70
N PHE A 129 -7.33 -2.83 22.32
CA PHE A 129 -7.37 -2.55 23.76
C PHE A 129 -8.47 -1.56 24.18
N SER A 130 -9.41 -1.24 23.29
CA SER A 130 -10.49 -0.30 23.56
C SER A 130 -11.68 -0.98 24.27
N MET A 131 -12.64 -0.19 24.74
CA MET A 131 -13.90 -0.73 25.27
C MET A 131 -14.72 -1.47 24.20
N TRP A 132 -14.64 -1.05 22.93
CA TRP A 132 -15.35 -1.70 21.84
C TRP A 132 -14.69 -3.02 21.44
N GLY A 133 -13.36 -3.10 21.52
CA GLY A 133 -12.57 -4.31 21.30
C GLY A 133 -12.86 -5.05 19.99
N PRO A 134 -12.92 -4.40 18.81
CA PRO A 134 -13.10 -5.08 17.54
C PRO A 134 -11.94 -6.05 17.24
N PRO A 135 -12.19 -7.14 16.49
CA PRO A 135 -11.13 -8.00 15.98
C PRO A 135 -10.16 -7.21 15.09
N ILE A 136 -8.86 -7.26 15.38
CA ILE A 136 -7.83 -6.52 14.62
C ILE A 136 -7.26 -7.33 13.45
N ALA A 137 -7.41 -8.66 13.50
CA ALA A 137 -6.84 -9.58 12.52
C ALA A 137 -7.19 -9.27 11.05
N PRO A 138 -8.43 -8.87 10.70
CA PRO A 138 -8.76 -8.47 9.32
C PRO A 138 -7.90 -7.30 8.80
N SER A 139 -7.67 -6.29 9.65
CA SER A 139 -6.86 -5.12 9.26
C SER A 139 -5.40 -5.51 9.05
N LYS A 140 -4.83 -6.32 9.95
CA LYS A 140 -3.46 -6.84 9.82
C LYS A 140 -3.28 -7.70 8.57
N THR A 141 -4.30 -8.47 8.18
CA THR A 141 -4.30 -9.26 6.94
C THR A 141 -4.23 -8.38 5.71
N ILE A 142 -5.03 -7.30 5.68
CA ILE A 142 -5.00 -6.34 4.58
C ILE A 142 -3.63 -5.65 4.48
N PHE A 143 -2.98 -5.36 5.61
CA PHE A 143 -1.62 -4.80 5.61
C PHE A 143 -0.62 -5.77 4.97
N ALA A 144 -0.65 -7.06 5.35
CA ALA A 144 0.21 -8.07 4.75
C ALA A 144 -0.01 -8.20 3.22
N LEU A 145 -1.29 -8.23 2.78
CA LEU A 145 -1.64 -8.26 1.36
C LEU A 145 -1.19 -6.99 0.61
N SER A 146 -1.25 -5.83 1.28
CA SER A 146 -0.79 -4.56 0.70
C SER A 146 0.72 -4.54 0.50
N PHE A 147 1.49 -5.05 1.46
CA PHE A 147 2.95 -5.20 1.29
C PHE A 147 3.31 -6.25 0.24
N PHE A 148 2.50 -7.31 0.09
CA PHE A 148 2.67 -8.26 -0.99
C PHE A 148 2.49 -7.61 -2.36
N LEU A 149 1.42 -6.82 -2.54
CA LEU A 149 1.22 -6.03 -3.77
C LEU A 149 2.33 -5.01 -3.99
N LEU A 150 2.82 -4.35 -2.94
CA LEU A 150 3.93 -3.42 -3.02
C LEU A 150 5.23 -4.10 -3.46
N ALA A 151 5.49 -5.31 -2.96
CA ALA A 151 6.64 -6.12 -3.38
C ALA A 151 6.54 -6.47 -4.87
N LEU A 152 5.38 -6.93 -5.34
CA LEU A 152 5.15 -7.21 -6.76
C LEU A 152 5.34 -5.96 -7.63
N GLN A 153 4.81 -4.81 -7.20
CA GLN A 153 4.97 -3.56 -7.94
C GLN A 153 6.44 -3.08 -7.94
N GLY A 154 7.16 -3.26 -6.84
CA GLY A 154 8.59 -2.96 -6.76
C GLY A 154 9.43 -3.82 -7.69
N ILE A 155 9.15 -5.13 -7.76
CA ILE A 155 9.76 -6.04 -8.74
C ILE A 155 9.42 -5.59 -10.16
N ALA A 156 8.16 -5.20 -10.41
CA ALA A 156 7.75 -4.71 -11.72
C ALA A 156 8.53 -3.45 -12.13
N LYS A 157 8.71 -2.49 -11.22
CA LYS A 157 9.56 -1.31 -11.46
C LYS A 157 11.01 -1.69 -11.73
N LEU A 158 11.61 -2.53 -10.88
CA LEU A 158 12.99 -2.97 -11.03
C LEU A 158 13.24 -3.64 -12.40
N LEU A 159 12.32 -4.50 -12.84
CA LEU A 159 12.40 -5.15 -14.14
C LEU A 159 12.30 -4.17 -15.30
N ARG A 160 11.43 -3.15 -15.22
CA ARG A 160 11.35 -2.10 -16.24
C ARG A 160 12.65 -1.32 -16.34
N ASP A 161 13.23 -0.93 -15.21
CA ASP A 161 14.48 -0.17 -15.18
C ASP A 161 15.64 -1.00 -15.75
N ILE A 162 15.71 -2.31 -15.45
CA ILE A 162 16.70 -3.24 -16.04
C ILE A 162 16.52 -3.38 -17.55
N ILE A 163 15.28 -3.57 -18.04
CA ILE A 163 15.00 -3.68 -19.47
C ILE A 163 15.42 -2.40 -20.19
N TYR A 164 15.10 -1.24 -19.60
CA TYR A 164 15.47 0.05 -20.15
C TYR A 164 16.99 0.21 -20.26
N VAL A 165 17.75 -0.13 -19.22
CA VAL A 165 19.22 -0.01 -19.24
C VAL A 165 19.87 -0.96 -20.25
N VAL A 166 19.34 -2.17 -20.42
CA VAL A 166 19.93 -3.21 -21.30
C VAL A 166 19.52 -3.02 -22.77
N LYS A 167 18.26 -2.61 -23.03
CA LYS A 167 17.68 -2.58 -24.37
C LYS A 167 17.35 -1.18 -24.90
N GLY A 168 17.25 -0.19 -24.01
CA GLY A 168 16.77 1.15 -24.36
C GLY A 168 15.26 1.23 -24.63
N GLU A 169 14.50 0.17 -24.33
CA GLU A 169 13.05 0.10 -24.52
C GLU A 169 12.31 0.39 -23.20
N GLU A 170 11.28 1.25 -23.23
CA GLU A 170 10.35 1.44 -22.11
C GLU A 170 9.17 0.46 -22.22
N VAL A 171 8.82 -0.22 -21.11
CA VAL A 171 7.88 -1.37 -21.11
C VAL A 171 6.81 -1.27 -20.02
#